data_AF-A0A6G1SCF1-F1
#
_entry.id   AF-A0A6G1SCF1-F1
#
_cell.length_a   1.000
_cell.length_b   1.000
_cell.length_c   1.000
_cell.angle_alpha   90.00
_cell.angle_beta   90.00
_cell.angle_gamma   90.00
#
_symmetry.space_group_name_H-M   'P 1'
#
loop_
_entity.id
_entity.type
_entity.pdbx_description
1 polymer ?
#
loop_
_entity_poly.entity_id
_entity_poly.type
_entity_poly.pdbx_seq_one_letter_code
_entity_poly.pdbx_strand_id
1 'polypeptide(L)'
;RFTATMKVLIVLAALVAASCALLSDEDIKPQWEEFKVTHAKTYASPIEEAYRMKIFKDNIDRISKHNARFDKGEVTFKVGVNKFADMHTHEVAEKLNGFRMELAKKGNQIHKKSNETWPWSKKVDWR
;
A
#
# COMPACT_ATOMS: atom_id res chain seq x y z
N ARG A 1 -33.95 -36.12 -12.73
CA ARG A 1 -34.46 -34.72 -12.72
C ARG A 1 -33.68 -33.84 -11.72
N PHE A 2 -33.38 -34.30 -10.50
CA PHE A 2 -32.56 -33.57 -9.50
C PHE A 2 -31.09 -33.28 -9.88
N THR A 3 -30.46 -34.13 -10.69
CA THR A 3 -29.06 -33.95 -11.11
C THR A 3 -28.88 -32.86 -12.16
N ALA A 4 -29.91 -32.59 -12.96
CA ALA A 4 -29.90 -31.52 -13.96
C ALA A 4 -30.07 -30.15 -13.28
N THR A 5 -30.96 -30.05 -12.28
CA THR A 5 -31.18 -28.81 -11.52
C THR A 5 -29.96 -28.40 -10.68
N MET A 6 -29.24 -29.34 -10.06
CA MET A 6 -27.98 -29.01 -9.36
C MET A 6 -26.88 -28.53 -10.30
N LYS A 7 -26.74 -29.13 -11.50
CA LYS A 7 -25.74 -28.70 -12.49
C LYS A 7 -26.02 -27.27 -12.99
N VAL A 8 -27.29 -26.94 -13.23
CA VAL A 8 -27.70 -25.59 -13.63
C VAL A 8 -27.42 -24.57 -12.53
N LEU A 9 -27.68 -24.90 -11.26
CA LEU A 9 -27.37 -24.01 -10.12
C LEU A 9 -25.87 -23.76 -9.96
N ILE A 10 -25.03 -24.79 -10.16
CA ILE A 10 -23.56 -24.64 -10.11
C ILE A 10 -23.06 -23.72 -11.25
N VAL A 11 -23.60 -23.88 -12.46
CA VAL A 11 -23.23 -23.02 -13.61
C VAL A 11 -23.68 -21.57 -13.38
N LEU A 12 -24.88 -21.35 -12.84
CA LEU A 12 -25.36 -20.01 -12.48
C LEU A 12 -24.51 -19.38 -11.37
N ALA A 13 -24.15 -20.12 -10.32
CA ALA A 13 -23.28 -19.62 -9.27
C ALA A 13 -21.87 -19.26 -9.81
N ALA A 14 -21.33 -20.06 -10.72
CA ALA A 14 -20.05 -19.78 -11.36
C ALA A 14 -20.11 -18.52 -12.27
N LEU A 15 -21.20 -18.33 -13.01
CA LEU A 15 -21.41 -17.12 -13.82
C LEU A 15 -21.53 -15.85 -12.96
N VAL A 16 -22.26 -15.93 -11.84
CA VAL A 16 -22.37 -14.81 -10.90
C VAL A 16 -21.01 -14.49 -10.27
N ALA A 17 -20.27 -15.51 -9.82
CA ALA A 17 -18.93 -15.31 -9.27
C ALA A 17 -17.94 -14.70 -10.27
N ALA A 18 -17.98 -15.13 -11.54
CA ALA A 18 -17.16 -14.56 -12.61
C ALA A 18 -17.52 -13.09 -12.88
N SER A 19 -18.82 -12.74 -12.87
CA SER A 19 -19.27 -11.36 -13.06
C SER A 19 -18.85 -10.44 -11.91
N CYS A 20 -18.90 -10.91 -10.66
CA CYS A 20 -18.40 -10.14 -9.50
C CYS A 20 -16.90 -9.87 -9.56
N ALA A 21 -16.10 -10.79 -10.12
CA ALA A 21 -14.66 -10.58 -10.25
C ALA A 21 -14.32 -9.45 -11.25
N LEU A 22 -15.09 -9.34 -12.34
CA LEU A 22 -14.91 -8.31 -13.37
C LEU A 22 -15.29 -6.90 -12.86
N LEU A 23 -16.32 -6.80 -12.01
CA LEU A 23 -16.76 -5.51 -11.43
C LEU A 23 -15.68 -4.84 -10.56
N SER A 24 -14.77 -5.62 -9.96
CA SER A 24 -13.72 -5.09 -9.09
C SER A 24 -12.67 -4.22 -9.78
N ASP A 25 -12.56 -4.28 -11.11
CA ASP A 25 -11.63 -3.43 -11.87
C ASP A 25 -12.25 -2.08 -12.27
N GLU A 26 -13.57 -1.97 -12.30
CA GLU A 26 -14.26 -0.75 -12.74
C GLU A 26 -14.13 0.37 -11.70
N ASP A 27 -14.14 0.02 -10.41
CA ASP A 27 -14.02 0.96 -9.29
C ASP A 27 -12.60 1.54 -9.12
N ILE A 28 -11.57 0.87 -9.64
CA ILE A 28 -10.15 1.28 -9.50
C ILE A 28 -9.75 2.28 -10.60
N LYS A 29 -10.32 2.16 -11.80
CA LYS A 29 -10.01 3.05 -12.93
C LYS A 29 -10.11 4.54 -12.62
N PRO A 30 -11.19 5.08 -12.00
CA PRO A 30 -11.26 6.50 -11.70
C PRO A 30 -10.17 6.94 -10.70
N GLN A 31 -9.89 6.11 -9.69
CA GLN A 31 -8.83 6.37 -8.70
C GLN A 31 -7.43 6.33 -9.34
N TRP A 32 -7.23 5.46 -10.33
CA TRP A 32 -5.99 5.38 -11.10
C TRP A 32 -5.74 6.63 -11.94
N GLU A 33 -6.76 7.12 -12.65
CA GLU A 33 -6.66 8.36 -13.42
C GLU A 33 -6.38 9.57 -12.52
N GLU A 34 -7.10 9.69 -11.41
CA GLU A 34 -6.86 10.75 -10.42
C GLU A 34 -5.44 10.67 -9.83
N PHE A 35 -4.97 9.46 -9.51
CA PHE A 35 -3.60 9.22 -9.04
C PHE A 35 -2.56 9.70 -10.05
N LYS A 36 -2.73 9.35 -11.33
CA LYS A 36 -1.80 9.77 -12.40
C LYS A 36 -1.75 11.29 -12.52
N VAL A 37 -2.89 11.96 -12.49
CA VAL A 37 -2.97 13.43 -12.57
C VAL A 37 -2.34 14.08 -11.34
N THR A 38 -2.72 13.63 -10.14
CA THR A 38 -2.28 14.20 -8.86
C THR A 38 -0.76 14.09 -8.66
N HIS A 39 -0.17 12.99 -9.13
CA HIS A 39 1.27 12.73 -8.97
C HIS A 39 2.08 12.87 -10.26
N ALA A 40 1.49 13.46 -11.31
CA ALA A 40 2.10 13.68 -12.61
C ALA A 40 2.83 12.42 -13.17
N LYS A 41 2.16 11.27 -13.11
CA LYS A 41 2.72 9.99 -13.54
C LYS A 41 2.56 9.82 -15.05
N THR A 42 3.66 9.45 -15.71
CA THR A 42 3.70 9.10 -17.13
C THR A 42 4.42 7.77 -17.30
N TYR A 43 3.84 6.85 -18.06
CA TYR A 43 4.41 5.52 -18.32
C TYR A 43 4.83 5.40 -19.77
N ALA A 44 5.91 4.66 -20.05
CA ALA A 44 6.50 4.63 -21.39
C ALA A 44 5.73 3.72 -22.36
N SER A 45 4.99 2.73 -21.84
CA SER A 45 4.19 1.82 -22.66
C SER A 45 2.87 1.45 -21.98
N PRO A 46 1.85 1.05 -22.75
CA PRO A 46 0.60 0.51 -22.21
C PRO A 46 0.80 -0.74 -21.34
N ILE A 47 1.84 -1.53 -21.64
CA ILE A 47 2.19 -2.74 -20.87
C ILE A 47 2.70 -2.34 -19.48
N GLU A 48 3.57 -1.33 -19.41
CA GLU A 48 4.06 -0.78 -18.15
C GLU A 48 2.92 -0.16 -17.34
N GLU A 49 2.05 0.61 -17.99
CA GLU A 49 0.89 1.20 -17.32
C GLU A 49 -0.04 0.13 -16.73
N ALA A 50 -0.36 -0.92 -17.49
CA ALA A 50 -1.17 -2.04 -16.99
C ALA A 50 -0.51 -2.74 -15.80
N TYR A 51 0.81 -2.92 -15.84
CA TYR A 51 1.57 -3.49 -14.73
C TYR A 51 1.52 -2.59 -13.49
N ARG A 52 1.74 -1.28 -13.64
CA ARG A 52 1.71 -0.31 -12.55
C ARG A 52 0.31 -0.14 -11.96
N MET A 53 -0.73 -0.17 -12.79
CA MET A 53 -2.13 -0.16 -12.35
C MET A 53 -2.47 -1.38 -11.49
N LYS A 54 -1.93 -2.57 -11.84
CA LYS A 54 -2.09 -3.77 -11.01
C LYS A 54 -1.47 -3.61 -9.63
N ILE A 55 -0.24 -3.06 -9.56
CA ILE A 55 0.43 -2.77 -8.27
C ILE A 55 -0.38 -1.76 -7.46
N PHE A 56 -0.89 -0.73 -8.12
CA PHE A 56 -1.74 0.28 -7.50
C PHE A 56 -2.99 -0.35 -6.88
N LYS A 57 -3.68 -1.22 -7.62
CA LYS A 57 -4.84 -1.97 -7.12
C LYS A 57 -4.50 -2.76 -5.85
N ASP A 58 -3.40 -3.51 -5.87
CA ASP A 58 -2.95 -4.29 -4.71
C ASP A 58 -2.65 -3.39 -3.50
N ASN A 59 -2.06 -2.22 -3.73
CA ASN A 59 -1.78 -1.25 -2.68
C ASN A 59 -3.05 -0.59 -2.11
N ILE A 60 -4.06 -0.30 -2.94
CA ILE A 60 -5.36 0.23 -2.48
C ILE A 60 -6.07 -0.80 -1.59
N ASP A 61 -6.09 -2.06 -1.99
CA ASP A 61 -6.65 -3.14 -1.17
C ASP A 61 -5.92 -3.27 0.18
N ARG A 62 -4.58 -3.19 0.16
CA ARG A 62 -3.76 -3.17 1.38
C ARG A 62 -4.10 -1.99 2.29
N ILE A 63 -4.30 -0.80 1.72
CA ILE A 63 -4.69 0.41 2.46
C ILE A 63 -6.07 0.23 3.09
N SER A 64 -7.05 -0.23 2.31
CA SER A 64 -8.41 -0.47 2.78
C SER A 64 -8.43 -1.46 3.96
N LYS A 65 -7.73 -2.59 3.82
CA LYS A 65 -7.60 -3.59 4.89
C LYS A 65 -6.92 -3.04 6.15
N HIS A 66 -5.87 -2.23 5.99
CA HIS A 66 -5.18 -1.62 7.13
C HIS A 66 -6.06 -0.59 7.84
N ASN A 67 -6.78 0.24 7.09
CA ASN A 67 -7.66 1.26 7.67
C ASN A 67 -8.89 0.63 8.34
N ALA A 68 -9.44 -0.45 7.80
CA ALA A 68 -10.48 -1.22 8.47
C ALA A 68 -10.00 -1.81 9.81
N ARG A 69 -8.74 -2.26 9.89
CA ARG A 69 -8.11 -2.69 11.16
C ARG A 69 -7.92 -1.53 12.13
N PHE A 70 -7.59 -0.34 11.61
CA PHE A 70 -7.48 0.87 12.44
C PHE A 70 -8.82 1.24 13.06
N ASP A 71 -9.89 1.19 12.28
CA ASP A 71 -11.23 1.55 12.78
C ASP A 71 -11.73 0.53 13.84
N LYS A 72 -11.18 -0.69 13.85
CA LYS A 72 -11.37 -1.71 14.91
C LYS A 72 -10.44 -1.54 16.11
N GLY A 73 -9.48 -0.62 16.06
CA GLY A 73 -8.47 -0.41 17.11
C GLY A 73 -7.34 -1.45 17.15
N GLU A 74 -7.19 -2.28 16.10
CA GLU A 74 -6.12 -3.31 16.02
C GLU A 74 -4.75 -2.72 15.62
N VAL A 75 -4.74 -1.52 15.02
CA VAL A 75 -3.54 -0.77 14.65
C VAL A 75 -3.66 0.67 15.09
N THR A 76 -2.51 1.34 15.25
CA THR A 76 -2.42 2.68 15.83
C THR A 76 -2.35 3.81 14.80
N PHE A 77 -2.32 3.51 13.51
CA PHE A 77 -2.23 4.50 12.44
C PHE A 77 -3.08 4.13 11.22
N LYS A 78 -3.38 5.13 10.39
CA LYS A 78 -3.99 4.96 9.07
C LYS A 78 -2.95 5.08 7.97
N VAL A 79 -3.20 4.44 6.83
CA VAL A 79 -2.39 4.56 5.62
C VAL A 79 -3.22 5.25 4.55
N GLY A 80 -2.58 6.08 3.73
CA GLY A 80 -3.21 6.76 2.60
C GLY A 80 -2.46 6.52 1.29
N VAL A 81 -3.12 6.85 0.18
CA VAL A 81 -2.52 6.85 -1.15
C VAL A 81 -1.47 7.95 -1.21
N ASN A 82 -0.30 7.64 -1.76
CA ASN A 82 0.80 8.58 -1.95
C ASN A 82 1.47 8.34 -3.31
N LYS A 83 2.43 9.17 -3.69
CA LYS A 83 3.18 9.08 -4.97
C LYS A 83 3.91 7.74 -5.23
N PHE A 84 3.98 6.85 -4.24
CA PHE A 84 4.61 5.53 -4.33
C PHE A 84 3.58 4.39 -4.34
N ALA A 85 2.28 4.69 -4.46
CA ALA A 85 1.22 3.70 -4.49
C ALA A 85 1.28 2.77 -5.72
N ASP A 86 2.00 3.15 -6.78
CA ASP A 86 2.27 2.34 -7.98
C ASP A 86 3.56 1.51 -7.91
N MET A 87 4.21 1.47 -6.74
CA MET A 87 5.47 0.76 -6.53
C MET A 87 5.34 -0.34 -5.48
N HIS A 88 6.15 -1.39 -5.65
CA HIS A 88 6.32 -2.40 -4.61
C HIS A 88 7.25 -1.91 -3.50
N THR A 89 7.08 -2.45 -2.29
CA THR A 89 7.91 -2.10 -1.13
C THR A 89 9.41 -2.27 -1.36
N HIS A 90 9.82 -3.30 -2.12
CA HIS A 90 11.23 -3.52 -2.45
C HIS A 90 11.76 -2.45 -3.43
N GLU A 91 10.97 -2.03 -4.43
CA GLU A 91 11.35 -0.96 -5.35
C GLU A 91 11.53 0.37 -4.62
N VAL A 92 10.63 0.66 -3.67
CA VAL A 92 10.71 1.85 -2.81
C VAL A 92 12.00 1.81 -1.97
N ALA A 93 12.28 0.66 -1.34
CA ALA A 93 13.48 0.49 -0.54
C ALA A 93 14.76 0.64 -1.38
N GLU A 94 14.80 0.06 -2.57
CA GLU A 94 15.97 0.13 -3.46
C GLU A 94 16.21 1.55 -3.99
N LYS A 95 15.14 2.26 -4.39
CA LYS A 95 15.27 3.58 -5.04
C LYS A 95 15.37 4.74 -4.08
N LEU A 96 14.81 4.62 -2.87
CA LEU A 96 14.64 5.76 -1.96
C LEU A 96 15.38 5.61 -0.63
N ASN A 97 15.89 4.42 -0.26
CA ASN A 97 16.77 4.32 0.89
C ASN A 97 18.22 4.62 0.49
N GLY A 98 18.79 5.66 1.09
CA GLY A 98 20.21 5.99 0.97
C GLY A 98 21.11 5.35 2.02
N PHE A 99 20.53 4.60 2.97
CA PHE A 99 21.29 4.05 4.10
C PHE A 99 22.21 2.91 3.65
N ARG A 100 23.52 3.10 3.84
CA ARG A 100 24.55 2.09 3.56
C ARG A 100 25.23 1.69 4.86
N MET A 101 24.86 0.52 5.37
CA MET A 101 25.46 -0.09 6.57
C MET A 101 26.99 -0.11 6.50
N GLU A 102 27.56 -0.42 5.34
CA GLU A 102 29.03 -0.49 5.13
C GLU A 102 29.74 0.85 5.35
N LEU A 103 29.04 1.97 5.17
CA LEU A 103 29.58 3.31 5.41
C LEU A 103 29.33 3.79 6.85
N ALA A 104 28.54 3.06 7.63
CA ALA A 104 28.33 3.36 9.03
C ALA A 104 29.62 3.05 9.79
N LYS A 105 30.51 4.05 9.86
CA LYS A 105 31.70 4.00 10.70
C LYS A 105 31.27 3.69 12.13
N LYS A 106 31.80 2.62 12.72
CA LYS A 106 31.81 2.47 14.18
C LYS A 106 32.61 3.64 14.74
N GLY A 107 31.92 4.68 15.17
CA GLY A 107 32.54 5.78 15.89
C GLY A 107 33.03 5.28 17.24
N ASN A 108 34.27 5.54 17.60
CA ASN A 108 34.79 5.32 18.96
C ASN A 108 34.15 6.29 19.99
N GLN A 109 33.35 7.25 19.51
CA GLN A 109 32.66 8.25 20.31
C GLN A 109 31.31 7.69 20.76
N ILE A 110 31.26 7.19 21.99
CA ILE A 110 29.99 6.86 22.65
C ILE A 110 29.44 8.15 23.25
N HIS A 111 28.27 8.59 22.77
CA HIS A 111 27.57 9.69 23.41
C HIS A 111 27.18 9.29 24.84
N LYS A 112 27.77 9.96 25.84
CA LYS A 112 27.35 9.84 27.24
C LYS A 112 26.34 10.95 27.52
N LYS A 113 25.09 10.57 27.77
CA LYS A 113 24.06 11.50 28.26
C LYS A 113 24.57 12.18 29.54
N SER A 114 24.34 13.48 29.70
CA SER A 114 24.63 14.16 30.96
C SER A 114 23.74 13.59 32.08
N ASN A 115 24.26 13.54 33.31
CA ASN A 115 23.53 13.09 34.50
C ASN A 115 22.53 14.14 35.03
N GLU A 116 22.13 15.10 34.19
CA GLU A 116 21.17 16.11 34.57
C GLU A 116 19.81 15.45 34.75
N THR A 117 19.34 15.43 36.01
CA THR A 117 17.98 15.03 36.36
C THR A 117 17.06 16.19 35.99
N TRP A 118 16.89 16.38 34.69
CA TRP A 118 16.09 17.45 34.12
C TRP A 118 14.67 16.95 33.84
N PRO A 119 13.60 17.72 34.12
CA PRO A 119 12.28 17.38 33.61
C PRO A 119 12.28 17.73 32.12
N TRP A 120 12.76 16.83 31.27
CA TRP A 120 12.51 16.98 29.84
C TRP A 120 10.99 17.06 29.65
N SER A 121 10.58 17.97 28.77
CA SER A 121 9.18 18.11 28.40
C SER A 121 8.60 16.73 28.08
N LYS A 122 7.37 16.46 28.55
CA LYS A 122 6.65 15.23 28.19
C LYS A 122 6.45 15.10 26.67
N LYS A 123 6.67 16.18 25.90
CA LYS A 123 6.58 16.24 24.44
C LYS A 123 7.63 17.21 23.89
N VAL A 124 8.49 16.76 22.98
CA VAL A 124 9.44 17.63 22.27
C VAL A 124 9.12 17.57 20.78
N ASP A 125 8.98 18.72 20.13
CA ASP A 125 8.81 18.83 18.67
C ASP A 125 9.85 19.85 18.14
N TRP A 126 10.70 19.41 17.21
CA TRP A 126 11.80 20.20 16.61
C TRP A 126 11.51 20.61 15.15
N ARG A 127 10.27 20.44 14.71
CA ARG A 127 9.81 20.75 13.34
C ARG A 127 9.66 22.24 13.08
#